data_AF-A0A2S9GBU8-F1
#
_entry.id   AF-A0A2S9GBU8-F1
#
_cell.length_a   1.000
_cell.length_b   1.000
_cell.length_c   1.000
_cell.angle_alpha   90.00
_cell.angle_beta   90.00
_cell.angle_gamma   90.00
#
_symmetry.space_group_name_H-M   'P 1'
#
loop_
_entity.id
_entity.type
_entity.pdbx_description
1 polymer ?
#
loop_
_entity_poly.entity_id
_entity_poly.type
_entity_poly.pdbx_seq_one_letter_code
_entity_poly.pdbx_strand_id
1 'polypeptide(L)' 'TMGLAAAGDPWLTSQQNALPIALMRPEDIAGAVAWLVSDAAAVITGTSWPLDAGFTLRS' A
#
# COMPACT_ATOMS: atom_id res chain seq x y z
N THR A 1 15.17 2.27 12.19
CA THR A 1 13.85 1.88 12.73
C THR A 1 13.93 1.42 14.18
N MET A 2 14.76 0.43 14.55
CA MET A 2 14.85 -0.05 15.95
C MET A 2 15.18 1.06 16.97
N GLY A 3 16.09 1.99 16.65
CA GLY A 3 16.38 3.14 17.52
C GLY A 3 15.24 4.15 17.64
N LEU A 4 14.45 4.36 16.58
CA LEU A 4 13.28 5.25 16.58
C LEU A 4 12.13 4.63 17.38
N ALA A 5 11.95 3.31 17.27
CA ALA A 5 10.99 2.55 18.07
C ALA A 5 11.33 2.63 19.56
N ALA A 6 12.62 2.46 19.93
CA ALA A 6 13.06 2.61 21.32
C ALA A 6 12.88 4.04 21.86
N ALA A 7 13.01 5.05 20.99
CA ALA A 7 12.81 6.46 21.34
C ALA A 7 11.34 6.90 21.38
N GLY A 8 10.39 6.04 20.98
CA GLY A 8 8.97 6.40 20.88
C GLY A 8 8.71 7.52 19.88
N ASP A 9 9.51 7.59 18.82
CA ASP A 9 9.48 8.72 17.89
C ASP A 9 8.10 8.86 17.21
N PRO A 10 7.46 10.04 17.26
CA PRO A 10 6.17 10.29 16.61
C PRO A 10 6.15 9.98 15.12
N TRP A 11 7.30 10.09 14.43
CA TRP A 11 7.44 9.69 13.04
C TRP A 11 7.10 8.21 12.84
N LEU A 12 7.44 7.32 13.77
CA LEU A 12 7.07 5.90 13.63
C LEU A 12 5.55 5.68 13.68
N THR A 13 4.84 6.55 14.39
CA THR A 13 3.37 6.51 14.46
C THR A 13 2.72 7.02 13.18
N SER A 14 3.36 7.94 12.45
CA SER A 14 2.87 8.40 11.15
C SER A 14 3.06 7.39 10.02
N GLN A 15 4.01 6.45 10.17
CA GLN A 15 4.26 5.36 9.22
C GLN A 15 3.25 4.20 9.33
N GLN A 16 1.95 4.50 9.31
CA GLN A 16 0.87 3.51 9.36
C GLN A 16 -0.01 3.57 8.11
N ASN A 17 -0.58 2.42 7.72
CA ASN A 17 -1.50 2.35 6.59
C ASN A 17 -2.81 3.09 6.89
N ALA A 18 -3.47 3.60 5.85
CA ALA A 18 -4.80 4.20 6.01
C ALA A 18 -5.87 3.13 6.23
N LEU A 19 -5.73 1.99 5.57
CA LEU A 19 -6.57 0.81 5.78
C LEU A 19 -6.09 0.00 6.99
N PRO A 20 -6.99 -0.74 7.67
CA PRO A 20 -6.65 -1.61 8.80
C PRO A 20 -5.96 -2.91 8.34
N ILE A 21 -4.90 -2.77 7.52
CA ILE A 21 -4.11 -3.85 6.95
C ILE A 21 -2.68 -3.62 7.43
N ALA A 22 -2.16 -4.48 8.31
CA ALA A 22 -0.80 -4.33 8.82
C ALA A 22 0.27 -4.69 7.77
N LEU A 23 0.00 -5.73 6.97
CA LEU A 23 0.88 -6.20 5.92
C LEU A 23 0.02 -6.74 4.76
N MET A 24 0.28 -6.22 3.57
CA MET A 24 -0.32 -6.74 2.33
C MET A 24 0.22 -8.15 2.06
N ARG A 25 -0.64 -9.04 1.58
CA ARG A 25 -0.20 -10.38 1.20
C ARG A 25 0.20 -10.42 -0.28
N PRO A 26 1.10 -11.31 -0.70
CA PRO A 26 1.48 -11.45 -2.11
C PRO A 26 0.28 -11.71 -3.03
N GLU A 27 -0.72 -12.46 -2.56
CA GLU A 27 -1.91 -12.81 -3.33
C GLU A 27 -2.78 -11.60 -3.64
N ASP A 28 -2.79 -10.59 -2.77
CA ASP A 28 -3.56 -9.37 -2.97
C ASP A 28 -2.94 -8.53 -4.11
N ILE A 29 -1.61 -8.51 -4.21
CA ILE A 29 -0.88 -7.89 -5.32
C ILE A 29 -1.09 -8.68 -6.62
N ALA A 30 -0.92 -10.00 -6.58
CA ALA A 30 -1.09 -10.85 -7.75
C ALA A 30 -2.53 -10.78 -8.30
N GLY A 31 -3.54 -10.73 -7.42
CA GLY A 31 -4.94 -10.57 -7.80
C GLY A 31 -5.23 -9.24 -8.50
N ALA A 32 -4.66 -8.13 -8.01
CA ALA A 32 -4.81 -6.83 -8.67
C ALA A 32 -4.13 -6.82 -10.05
N VAL A 33 -2.94 -7.42 -10.18
CA VAL A 33 -2.26 -7.58 -11.48
C VAL A 33 -3.10 -8.42 -12.43
N ALA A 34 -3.62 -9.56 -11.98
CA ALA A 34 -4.49 -10.42 -12.78
C ALA A 34 -5.73 -9.68 -13.28
N TRP A 35 -6.33 -8.81 -12.45
CA TRP A 35 -7.43 -7.96 -12.87
C TRP A 35 -6.99 -6.89 -13.90
N LEU A 36 -5.85 -6.22 -13.66
CA LEU A 36 -5.32 -5.17 -14.55
C LEU A 36 -4.99 -5.68 -15.96
N VAL A 37 -4.60 -6.94 -16.11
CA VAL A 37 -4.30 -7.55 -17.42
C VAL A 37 -5.53 -8.19 -18.08
N SER A 38 -6.72 -8.06 -17.49
CA SER A 38 -7.96 -8.59 -18.03
C SER A 38 -8.74 -7.55 -18.85
N ASP A 39 -9.72 -8.00 -19.62
CA ASP A 39 -10.63 -7.13 -20.38
C ASP A 39 -11.39 -6.12 -19.49
N ALA A 40 -11.59 -6.45 -18.21
CA ALA A 40 -12.30 -5.58 -17.26
C ALA A 40 -11.55 -4.26 -16.99
N ALA A 41 -10.24 -4.22 -17.22
CA ALA A 41 -9.39 -3.06 -17.01
C ALA A 41 -9.04 -2.32 -18.32
N ALA A 42 -9.68 -2.65 -19.46
CA ALA A 42 -9.31 -2.14 -20.79
C ALA A 42 -9.30 -0.61 -20.92
N VAL A 43 -10.00 0.11 -20.04
CA VAL A 43 -10.08 1.57 -20.03
C VAL A 43 -9.02 2.24 -19.15
N ILE A 44 -8.19 1.47 -18.44
CA ILE A 44 -7.17 1.97 -17.51
C ILE A 44 -5.82 1.96 -18.23
N THR A 45 -5.21 3.14 -18.38
CA THR A 45 -3.89 3.29 -19.00
C THR A 45 -3.16 4.52 -18.48
N GLY A 46 -1.82 4.53 -18.57
CA GLY A 46 -0.98 5.69 -18.28
C GLY A 46 -1.00 6.18 -16.83
N THR A 47 -1.44 5.35 -15.89
CA THR A 47 -1.57 5.72 -14.47
C THR A 47 -0.72 4.84 -13.57
N SER A 48 -0.15 5.45 -12.53
CA SER A 48 0.40 4.73 -11.39
C SER A 48 -0.71 4.58 -10.36
N TRP A 49 -1.23 3.37 -10.21
CA TRP A 49 -2.25 3.06 -9.21
C TRP A 49 -1.60 2.58 -7.91
N PRO A 50 -1.68 3.34 -6.79
CA PRO A 50 -1.11 2.90 -5.52
C PRO A 50 -1.89 1.71 -4.96
N LEU A 51 -1.15 0.62 -4.70
CA LEU A 51 -1.66 -0.62 -4.10
C LEU A 51 -0.86 -0.94 -2.84
N ASP A 52 -1.04 -0.12 -1.80
CA ASP A 52 -0.14 -0.04 -0.64
C ASP A 52 -0.89 0.08 0.69
N ALA A 53 -2.17 -0.33 0.74
CA ALA A 53 -3.06 -0.12 1.88
C ALA A 53 -3.21 1.36 2.33
N GLY A 54 -2.94 2.30 1.44
CA GLY A 54 -3.04 3.74 1.70
C GLY A 54 -1.84 4.29 2.47
N PHE A 55 -0.69 3.61 2.44
CA PHE A 55 0.54 4.08 3.05
C PHE A 55 0.96 5.45 2.50
N THR A 56 0.91 5.62 1.18
CA THR A 56 1.26 6.88 0.50
C THR A 56 0.26 8.02 0.68
N LEU A 57 -0.90 7.76 1.29
CA LEU A 57 -1.90 8.81 1.59
C LEU A 57 -1.55 9.64 2.83
N ARG A 58 -0.70 9.11 3.73
CA ARG A 58 -0.30 9.81 4.96
C ARG A 58 1.07 10.47 4.74
N SER A 59 1.12 11.79 4.92
CA SER A 59 2.33 12.62 4.87
C SER A 59 3.09 12.60 6.19
#